data_AF-A0A2R6CHV1-F1
#
_entry.id   AF-A0A2R6CHV1-F1
#
_cell.length_a   1.000
_cell.length_b   1.000
_cell.length_c   1.000
_cell.angle_alpha   90.00
_cell.angle_beta   90.00
_cell.angle_gamma   90.00
#
_symmetry.space_group_name_H-M   'P 1'
#
loop_
_entity.id
_entity.type
_entity.pdbx_description
1 polymer ?
#
loop_
_entity_poly.entity_id
_entity_poly.type
_entity_poly.pdbx_seq_one_letter_code
_entity_poly.pdbx_strand_id
1 'polypeptide(L)' 'MFEIRTDDPARLKRIAYAGGGAVILGLVILLYNVFGPLVTAASYSADNVVFGLFGVIVVLLATHPTNQAAQKLDDS' A
#
# COMPACT_ATOMS: atom_id res chain seq x y z
N MET A 1 -11.75 3.94 10.45
CA MET A 1 -11.71 3.68 9.00
C MET A 1 -12.12 4.98 8.31
N PHE A 2 -11.32 5.54 7.41
CA PHE A 2 -11.62 6.82 6.76
C PHE A 2 -12.56 6.59 5.57
N GLU A 3 -13.69 7.29 5.54
CA GLU A 3 -14.64 7.27 4.42
C GLU A 3 -14.40 8.43 3.46
N ILE A 4 -14.41 8.14 2.17
CA ILE A 4 -14.24 9.14 1.12
C ILE A 4 -15.56 9.88 0.88
N ARG A 5 -15.59 11.17 1.23
CA ARG A 5 -16.80 12.03 1.14
C ARG A 5 -17.03 12.71 -0.21
N THR A 6 -16.15 12.50 -1.19
CA THR A 6 -16.25 13.13 -2.51
C THR A 6 -16.80 12.15 -3.53
N ASP A 7 -17.59 12.65 -4.47
CA ASP A 7 -18.08 11.90 -5.64
C ASP A 7 -17.54 12.48 -6.96
N ASP A 8 -16.71 13.53 -6.90
CA ASP A 8 -15.97 14.05 -8.06
C ASP A 8 -15.02 12.98 -8.64
N PRO A 9 -15.22 12.50 -9.88
CA PRO A 9 -14.40 11.46 -10.49
C PRO A 9 -12.92 11.82 -10.60
N ALA A 10 -12.60 13.11 -10.79
CA ALA A 10 -11.21 13.54 -10.87
C ALA A 10 -10.49 13.40 -9.52
N ARG A 11 -11.19 13.66 -8.41
CA ARG A 11 -10.65 13.47 -7.06
C ARG A 11 -10.55 12.00 -6.71
N LEU A 12 -11.57 11.21 -7.03
CA LEU A 12 -11.56 9.77 -6.80
C LEU A 12 -10.39 9.09 -7.53
N LYS A 13 -10.12 9.46 -8.79
CA LYS A 13 -8.95 8.94 -9.54
C LYS A 13 -7.64 9.25 -8.82
N ARG A 14 -7.45 10.47 -8.33
CA ARG A 14 -6.23 10.85 -7.59
C ARG A 14 -6.06 10.02 -6.32
N ILE A 15 -7.15 9.78 -5.58
CA ILE A 15 -7.11 8.94 -4.38
C ILE A 15 -6.77 7.50 -4.75
N ALA A 16 -7.39 6.94 -5.79
CA ALA A 16 -7.11 5.59 -6.26
C ALA A 16 -5.66 5.44 -6.73
N TYR A 17 -5.11 6.41 -7.47
CA TYR A 17 -3.70 6.39 -7.89
C TYR A 17 -2.74 6.51 -6.72
N ALA A 18 -2.98 7.42 -5.78
CA ALA A 18 -2.13 7.58 -4.60
C ALA A 18 -2.16 6.34 -3.71
N GLY A 19 -3.35 5.78 -3.48
CA GLY A 19 -3.55 4.58 -2.69
C GLY A 19 -2.95 3.34 -3.36
N GLY A 20 -3.18 3.14 -4.66
CA GLY A 20 -2.54 2.08 -5.44
C GLY A 20 -1.02 2.18 -5.44
N GLY A 21 -0.47 3.39 -5.58
CA GLY A 21 0.96 3.65 -5.46
C GLY A 21 1.51 3.28 -4.07
N ALA A 22 0.79 3.63 -3.00
CA ALA A 22 1.16 3.25 -1.64
C ALA A 22 1.11 1.73 -1.41
N VAL A 23 0.12 1.03 -1.98
CA VAL A 23 0.05 -0.45 -1.94
C VAL A 23 1.28 -1.06 -2.62
N ILE A 24 1.61 -0.60 -3.84
CA ILE A 24 2.79 -1.09 -4.57
C ILE A 24 4.07 -0.84 -3.76
N LEU A 25 4.24 0.37 -3.23
CA LEU A 25 5.41 0.71 -2.43
C LEU A 25 5.52 -0.14 -1.16
N GLY A 26 4.41 -0.34 -0.45
CA GLY A 26 4.37 -1.20 0.74
C GLY A 26 4.73 -2.65 0.43
N LEU A 27 4.27 -3.19 -0.70
CA LEU A 27 4.65 -4.51 -1.18
C LEU A 27 6.14 -4.59 -1.54
N VAL A 28 6.70 -3.56 -2.20
CA VAL A 28 8.13 -3.51 -2.52
C VAL A 28 8.98 -3.49 -1.25
N ILE A 29 8.62 -2.68 -0.25
CA ILE A 29 9.31 -2.63 1.04
C ILE A 29 9.28 -4.01 1.70
N LEU A 30 8.11 -4.65 1.71
CA LEU A 30 7.95 -5.99 2.27
C LEU A 30 8.81 -7.00 1.53
N LEU A 31 8.75 -7.02 0.19
CA LEU A 31 9.52 -7.95 -0.62
C LEU A 31 11.03 -7.78 -0.40
N TYR A 32 11.50 -6.53 -0.41
CA TYR A 32 12.92 -6.23 -0.21
C TYR A 32 13.41 -6.64 1.17
N ASN A 33 12.65 -6.36 2.22
CA ASN A 33 13.10 -6.63 3.59
C ASN A 33 12.90 -8.08 4.01
N VAL A 34 11.90 -8.78 3.47
CA VAL A 34 11.65 -10.19 3.78
C VAL A 34 12.42 -11.12 2.85
N PHE A 35 12.46 -10.84 1.54
CA PHE A 35 13.10 -11.75 0.58
C PHE A 35 14.50 -11.28 0.15
N GLY A 36 14.85 -10.01 0.31
CA GLY A 36 16.19 -9.50 -0.01
C GLY A 36 17.32 -10.23 0.72
N PRO A 37 17.24 -10.42 2.06
CA PRO A 37 18.25 -11.20 2.79
C PRO A 37 18.37 -12.65 2.30
N LEU A 38 17.25 -13.27 1.90
CA LEU A 38 17.24 -14.63 1.35
C LEU A 38 17.98 -14.71 0.01
N VAL A 39 17.76 -13.76 -0.90
CA VAL A 39 18.38 -13.72 -2.23
C VAL A 39 19.88 -13.39 -2.15
N THR A 40 20.26 -12.54 -1.19
CA THR A 40 21.65 -12.09 -1.01
C THR A 40 22.47 -12.98 -0.07
N ALA A 41 21.86 -14.03 0.50
CA ALA A 41 22.43 -14.87 1.56
C ALA A 41 22.94 -14.05 2.78
N ALA A 42 22.30 -12.91 3.05
CA ALA A 42 22.62 -12.07 4.20
C ALA A 42 21.83 -12.50 5.44
N SER A 43 22.32 -12.16 6.63
CA SER A 43 21.59 -12.37 7.88
C SER A 43 20.43 -11.39 8.01
N TYR A 44 19.29 -11.85 8.52
CA TYR A 44 18.18 -10.96 8.90
C TYR A 44 18.58 -10.11 10.10
N SER A 45 18.39 -8.79 9.98
CA SER A 45 18.56 -7.83 11.07
C SER A 45 17.21 -7.37 11.62
N ALA A 46 17.23 -6.66 12.75
CA ALA A 46 16.03 -6.04 13.31
C ALA A 46 15.37 -5.04 12.33
N ASP A 47 16.17 -4.35 11.53
CA ASP A 47 15.67 -3.39 10.53
C ASP A 47 14.79 -4.08 9.49
N ASN A 48 15.17 -5.28 9.04
CA ASN A 48 14.38 -6.05 8.08
C ASN A 48 12.98 -6.36 8.63
N VAL A 49 12.89 -6.72 9.91
CA VAL A 49 11.60 -7.02 10.56
C VAL A 49 10.76 -5.75 10.69
N VAL A 50 11.35 -4.64 11.13
CA VAL A 50 10.65 -3.36 11.31
C VAL A 50 10.12 -2.85 9.97
N PHE A 51 10.95 -2.80 8.93
CA PHE A 51 10.52 -2.33 7.62
C PHE A 51 9.57 -3.31 6.93
N GLY A 52 9.73 -4.62 7.12
CA GLY A 52 8.77 -5.62 6.65
C GLY A 52 7.38 -5.38 7.24
N LEU A 53 7.28 -5.20 8.57
CA LEU A 53 6.03 -4.87 9.26
C LEU A 53 5.46 -3.52 8.83
N PHE A 54 6.32 -2.51 8.64
CA PHE A 54 5.90 -1.21 8.12
C PHE A 54 5.27 -1.35 6.73
N GLY A 55 5.86 -2.16 5.84
CA GLY A 55 5.29 -2.49 4.53
C GLY A 55 3.89 -3.10 4.64
N VAL A 56 3.68 -4.05 5.56
CA VAL A 56 2.35 -4.62 5.83
C VAL A 56 1.35 -3.53 6.25
N ILE A 57 1.73 -2.67 7.19
CA ILE A 57 0.85 -1.60 7.70
C ILE A 57 0.47 -0.64 6.57
N VAL A 58 1.43 -0.23 5.74
CA VAL A 58 1.17 0.65 4.58
C VAL A 58 0.16 0.01 3.63
N VAL A 59 0.33 -1.27 3.28
CA VAL A 59 -0.61 -1.99 2.41
C VAL A 59 -2.00 -2.03 3.02
N LEU A 60 -2.12 -2.39 4.31
CA LEU A 60 -3.42 -2.48 4.99
C LEU A 60 -4.14 -1.14 5.03
N LEU A 61 -3.43 -0.06 5.35
CA LEU A 61 -4.00 1.28 5.44
C LEU A 61 -4.37 1.84 4.06
N ALA A 62 -3.61 1.53 3.02
CA ALA A 62 -3.87 2.01 1.67
C ALA A 62 -4.97 1.22 0.95
N THR A 63 -5.14 -0.07 1.24
CA THR A 63 -6.10 -0.94 0.53
C THR A 63 -7.54 -0.44 0.65
N HIS A 64 -7.99 -0.10 1.86
CA HIS A 64 -9.38 0.33 2.06
C HIS A 64 -9.78 1.60 1.27
N PRO A 65 -9.09 2.75 1.42
CA PRO A 65 -9.44 3.95 0.68
C PRO A 65 -9.26 3.78 -0.83
N THR A 66 -8.31 2.95 -1.28
CA THR A 66 -8.13 2.65 -2.71
C THR A 66 -9.35 1.92 -3.27
N ASN A 67 -9.80 0.86 -2.59
CA ASN A 67 -10.98 0.10 -3.02
C ASN A 67 -12.25 0.94 -2.96
N GLN A 68 -12.43 1.74 -1.90
CA GLN A 68 -13.58 2.64 -1.80
C GLN A 68 -13.58 3.69 -2.92
N ALA A 69 -12.42 4.23 -3.29
CA ALA A 69 -12.31 5.18 -4.41
C ALA A 69 -12.62 4.52 -5.75
N ALA A 70 -12.14 3.29 -5.96
CA ALA A 70 -12.39 2.52 -7.17
C ALA A 70 -13.89 2.19 -7.34
N GLN A 71 -14.54 1.68 -6.29
CA GLN A 71 -15.98 1.38 -6.33
C GLN A 71 -16.81 2.62 -6.68
N LYS A 72 -16.52 3.76 -6.04
CA LYS A 72 -17.20 5.02 -6.37
C LYS A 72 -16.98 5.49 -7.80
N LEU A 73 -15.81 5.19 -8.39
CA LEU A 73 -15.53 5.49 -9.79
C LEU A 73 -16.30 4.59 -10.76
N ASP A 74 -16.49 3.33 -10.41
CA ASP A 74 -17.27 2.38 -11.21
C ASP A 74 -18.76 2.72 -11.21
N ASP A 75 -19.25 3.32 -10.11
CA ASP A 75 -20.65 3.76 -9.95
C ASP A 75 -20.95 5.15 -10.58
N SER A 76 -19.94 5.87 -11.08
CA SER A 76 -20.05 7.24 -11.63
C SER A 76 -20.05 7.27 -13.15
#